data_AF-A0A1G4RSM4-F1
#
_entry.id   AF-A0A1G4RSM4-F1
#
_cell.length_a   1.000
_cell.length_b   1.000
_cell.length_c   1.000
_cell.angle_alpha   90.00
_cell.angle_beta   90.00
_cell.angle_gamma   90.00
#
_symmetry.space_group_name_H-M   'P 1'
#
loop_
_entity.id
_entity.type
_entity.pdbx_description
1 polymer ?
#
loop_
_entity_poly.entity_id
_entity_poly.type
_entity_poly.pdbx_seq_one_letter_code
_entity_poly.pdbx_strand_id
1 'polypeptide(L)'
;MDKIAVISDIHSNLPALEAVVRDIRRRHIRRIVCLGDLVGKGPQPCEAVDRIRELCETTVQGNWDHGINNPQDKETGLWQQRLLGTERLRYLR
;
A
#
# COMPACT_ATOMS: atom_id res chain seq x y z
N MET A 1 -10.64 -25.44 -6.37
CA MET A 1 -9.96 -24.52 -7.32
C MET A 1 -9.41 -23.36 -6.51
N ASP A 2 -8.12 -23.07 -6.65
CA ASP A 2 -7.48 -22.00 -5.88
C ASP A 2 -7.96 -20.62 -6.36
N LYS A 3 -8.23 -19.73 -5.41
CA LYS A 3 -8.63 -18.35 -5.66
C LYS A 3 -7.54 -17.42 -5.14
N ILE A 4 -7.23 -16.40 -5.92
CA ILE A 4 -6.28 -15.35 -5.59
C ILE A 4 -7.02 -14.01 -5.71
N ALA A 5 -6.86 -13.14 -4.71
CA ALA A 5 -7.31 -11.76 -4.79
C ALA A 5 -6.16 -10.90 -5.30
N VAL A 6 -6.43 -10.09 -6.32
CA VAL A 6 -5.47 -9.11 -6.84
C VAL A 6 -6.01 -7.73 -6.51
N ILE A 7 -5.22 -6.92 -5.83
CA ILE A 7 -5.55 -5.55 -5.44
C ILE A 7 -4.46 -4.58 -5.91
N SER A 8 -4.78 -3.31 -6.06
CA SER A 8 -3.87 -2.28 -6.59
C SER A 8 -4.34 -0.89 -6.14
N ASP A 9 -3.49 0.12 -6.30
CA ASP A 9 -3.86 1.55 -6.21
C ASP A 9 -4.51 1.91 -4.87
N ILE A 10 -3.90 1.45 -3.78
CA ILE A 10 -4.41 1.70 -2.43
C ILE A 10 -4.39 3.19 -2.11
N HIS A 11 -3.34 3.90 -2.53
CA HIS A 11 -3.21 5.35 -2.38
C HIS A 11 -3.55 5.85 -0.98
N SER A 12 -2.95 5.23 0.04
CA SER A 12 -3.14 5.58 1.44
C SER A 12 -4.62 5.60 1.90
N ASN A 13 -5.52 4.91 1.17
CA ASN A 13 -6.95 4.85 1.46
C ASN A 13 -7.26 3.62 2.32
N LEU A 14 -6.91 3.71 3.60
CA LEU A 14 -7.11 2.63 4.55
C LEU A 14 -8.58 2.16 4.65
N PRO A 15 -9.59 3.04 4.68
CA PRO A 15 -10.99 2.60 4.72
C PRO A 15 -11.39 1.75 3.51
N ALA A 16 -10.93 2.10 2.31
CA ALA A 16 -11.18 1.29 1.11
C ALA A 16 -10.47 -0.06 1.18
N LEU A 17 -9.19 -0.08 1.60
CA LEU A 17 -8.44 -1.32 1.79
C LEU A 17 -9.15 -2.26 2.77
N GLU A 18 -9.55 -1.78 3.96
CA GLU A 18 -10.23 -2.61 4.95
C GLU A 18 -11.58 -3.14 4.46
N ALA A 19 -12.32 -2.35 3.68
CA ALA A 19 -13.56 -2.81 3.04
C ALA A 19 -13.30 -3.97 2.06
N VAL A 20 -12.27 -3.86 1.23
CA VAL A 20 -11.87 -4.89 0.27
C VAL A 20 -11.35 -6.15 1.00
N VAL A 21 -10.52 -6.00 2.02
CA VAL A 21 -10.00 -7.10 2.83
C VAL A 21 -11.13 -7.89 3.50
N ARG A 22 -12.15 -7.20 4.03
CA ARG A 22 -13.33 -7.84 4.58
C ARG A 22 -14.09 -8.64 3.51
N ASP A 23 -14.20 -8.13 2.29
CA ASP A 23 -14.85 -8.84 1.19
C ASP A 23 -14.05 -10.07 0.74
N ILE A 24 -12.72 -9.95 0.60
CA ILE A 24 -11.79 -11.06 0.32
C ILE A 24 -11.95 -12.18 1.35
N ARG A 25 -11.97 -11.82 2.65
CA ARG A 25 -12.17 -12.76 3.76
C ARG A 25 -13.53 -13.47 3.69
N ARG A 26 -14.61 -12.74 3.40
CA ARG A 26 -15.96 -13.31 3.22
C ARG A 26 -16.03 -14.30 2.06
N ARG A 27 -15.20 -14.16 1.04
CA ARG A 27 -15.08 -15.09 -0.09
C ARG A 27 -14.16 -16.27 0.17
N HIS A 28 -13.60 -16.38 1.38
CA HIS A 28 -12.63 -17.39 1.79
C HIS A 28 -11.37 -17.45 0.89
N ILE A 29 -10.94 -16.28 0.39
CA ILE A 29 -9.72 -16.17 -0.42
C ILE A 29 -8.54 -15.93 0.53
N ARG A 30 -7.53 -16.81 0.46
CA ARG A 30 -6.36 -16.77 1.36
C ARG A 30 -5.12 -16.13 0.74
N ARG A 31 -5.02 -16.14 -0.59
CA ARG A 31 -3.87 -15.59 -1.32
C ARG A 31 -4.21 -14.21 -1.84
N ILE A 32 -3.42 -13.21 -1.46
CA ILE A 32 -3.62 -11.82 -1.85
C ILE A 32 -2.31 -11.32 -2.47
N VAL A 33 -2.40 -10.73 -3.66
CA VAL A 33 -1.28 -10.09 -4.36
C VAL A 33 -1.62 -8.62 -4.56
N CYS A 34 -0.66 -7.73 -4.30
CA CYS A 34 -0.82 -6.30 -4.52
C CYS A 34 0.03 -5.81 -5.70
N LEU A 35 -0.56 -4.98 -6.56
CA LEU A 35 0.11 -4.42 -7.74
C LEU A 35 0.76 -3.05 -7.49
N GLY A 36 0.85 -2.62 -6.23
CA GLY A 36 1.54 -1.41 -5.81
C GLY A 36 0.64 -0.18 -5.70
N ASP A 37 1.27 0.99 -5.72
CA ASP A 37 0.67 2.29 -5.46
C ASP A 37 0.01 2.34 -4.08
N LEU A 38 0.79 1.97 -3.06
CA LEU A 38 0.35 1.89 -1.66
C LEU A 38 0.13 3.27 -1.06
N VAL A 39 0.92 4.24 -1.51
CA VAL A 39 0.97 5.61 -0.96
C VAL A 39 0.53 6.67 -1.96
N GLY A 40 0.45 7.92 -1.49
CA GLY A 40 -0.01 9.07 -2.26
C GLY A 40 -1.52 9.28 -2.17
N LYS A 41 -1.96 10.53 -2.38
CA LYS A 41 -3.35 11.02 -2.33
C LYS A 41 -4.03 10.90 -0.95
N GLY A 42 -4.17 9.71 -0.38
CA GLY A 42 -4.87 9.49 0.88
C GLY A 42 -4.05 9.87 2.13
N PRO A 43 -4.71 10.00 3.29
CA PRO A 43 -4.09 10.54 4.50
C PRO A 43 -3.36 9.51 5.37
N GLN A 44 -3.47 8.20 5.08
CA GLN A 44 -2.98 7.11 5.95
C GLN A 44 -1.90 6.24 5.26
N PRO A 45 -0.76 6.84 4.87
CA PRO A 45 0.29 6.13 4.13
C PRO A 45 0.97 5.04 4.97
N CYS A 46 1.16 5.28 6.27
CA CYS A 46 1.85 4.35 7.16
C CYS A 46 1.02 3.08 7.36
N GLU A 47 -0.25 3.26 7.72
CA GLU A 47 -1.17 2.17 7.98
C GLU A 47 -1.44 1.37 6.70
N ALA A 48 -1.55 2.02 5.55
CA ALA A 48 -1.72 1.32 4.28
C ALA A 48 -0.51 0.42 3.96
N VAL A 49 0.71 0.92 4.14
CA VAL A 49 1.94 0.14 3.92
C VAL A 49 2.05 -1.04 4.89
N ASP A 50 1.88 -0.79 6.18
CA ASP A 50 1.96 -1.83 7.21
C ASP A 50 0.92 -2.92 6.94
N ARG A 51 -0.29 -2.50 6.60
CA ARG A 51 -1.40 -3.41 6.34
C ARG A 51 -1.17 -4.29 5.12
N ILE A 52 -0.65 -3.72 4.03
CA ILE A 52 -0.33 -4.49 2.83
C ILE A 52 0.81 -5.46 3.09
N ARG A 53 1.84 -5.03 3.84
CA ARG A 53 2.97 -5.87 4.23
C ARG A 53 2.55 -7.08 5.07
N GLU A 54 1.54 -6.93 5.94
CA GLU A 54 0.98 -8.03 6.72
C GLU A 54 0.10 -8.99 5.90
N LEU A 55 -0.67 -8.45 4.96
CA LEU A 55 -1.76 -9.19 4.30
C LEU A 55 -1.35 -9.88 3.00
N CYS A 56 -0.45 -9.28 2.23
CA CYS A 56 -0.17 -9.72 0.86
C CYS A 56 0.97 -10.72 0.84
N GLU A 57 0.77 -11.81 0.09
CA GLU A 57 1.80 -12.81 -0.19
C GLU A 57 2.94 -12.18 -1.00
N THR A 58 2.61 -11.25 -1.90
CA THR A 58 3.55 -10.52 -2.72
C THR A 58 2.97 -9.16 -3.08
N THR A 59 3.84 -8.16 -3.13
CA THR A 59 3.54 -6.81 -3.60
C THR A 59 4.60 -6.41 -4.62
N VAL A 60 4.19 -5.87 -5.77
CA VAL A 60 5.11 -5.22 -6.71
C VAL A 60 5.11 -3.71 -6.50
N GLN A 61 6.23 -3.07 -6.79
CA GLN A 61 6.37 -1.62 -6.65
C GLN A 61 5.55 -0.89 -7.72
N GLY A 62 4.68 0.03 -7.28
CA GLY A 62 4.00 0.97 -8.16
C GLY A 62 4.81 2.25 -8.37
N ASN A 63 4.37 3.09 -9.32
CA ASN A 63 5.08 4.33 -9.64
C ASN A 63 4.99 5.37 -8.50
N TRP A 64 3.94 5.34 -7.67
CA TRP A 64 3.85 6.22 -6.49
C TRP A 64 4.78 5.78 -5.36
N ASP A 65 4.95 4.46 -5.20
CA ASP A 65 5.87 3.86 -4.22
C ASP A 65 7.33 4.20 -4.59
N HIS A 66 7.65 4.07 -5.88
CA HIS A 66 8.93 4.51 -6.42
C HIS A 66 9.11 6.02 -6.30
N GLY A 67 8.09 6.80 -6.71
CA GLY A 67 8.14 8.24 -6.75
C GLY A 67 8.39 8.88 -5.37
N ILE A 68 7.77 8.36 -4.31
CA ILE A 68 7.97 8.91 -2.96
C ILE A 68 9.37 8.67 -2.40
N ASN A 69 10.10 7.68 -2.92
CA ASN A 69 11.48 7.40 -2.54
C ASN A 69 12.47 8.39 -3.15
N ASN A 70 12.08 9.13 -4.19
CA ASN A 70 12.91 10.14 -4.83
C ASN A 70 12.89 11.47 -4.03
N PRO A 71 13.89 12.34 -4.20
CA PRO A 71 13.90 13.67 -3.60
C PRO A 71 12.60 14.43 -3.91
N GLN A 72 11.96 14.98 -2.87
CA GLN A 72 10.73 15.75 -2.98
C GLN A 72 11.03 17.24 -2.79
N ASP A 73 10.39 18.08 -3.58
CA ASP A 73 10.43 19.54 -3.52
C ASP A 73 9.15 20.13 -2.90
N LYS A 74 8.03 19.41 -3.00
CA LYS A 74 6.73 19.82 -2.46
C LYS A 74 6.60 19.43 -0.99
N GLU A 75 5.99 20.33 -0.21
CA GLU A 75 5.69 20.11 1.21
C GLU A 75 4.91 18.82 1.46
N THR A 76 3.96 18.48 0.59
CA THR A 76 3.18 17.24 0.67
C THR A 76 4.03 15.98 0.54
N GLY A 77 5.00 15.98 -0.39
CA GLY A 77 5.94 14.87 -0.55
C GLY A 77 6.87 14.74 0.65
N LEU A 78 7.42 15.86 1.12
CA LEU A 78 8.29 15.89 2.30
C LEU A 78 7.56 15.45 3.57
N TRP A 79 6.32 15.88 3.76
CA TRP A 79 5.46 15.45 4.86
C TRP A 79 5.23 13.94 4.83
N GLN A 80 4.88 13.39 3.68
CA GLN A 80 4.65 11.96 3.53
C GLN A 80 5.94 11.14 3.78
N GLN A 81 7.11 11.60 3.32
CA GLN A 81 8.40 10.97 3.63
C GLN A 81 8.69 10.95 5.14
N ARG A 82 8.42 12.05 5.84
CA ARG A 82 8.61 12.14 7.30
C ARG A 82 7.70 11.17 8.05
N LEU A 83 6.44 11.06 7.64
CA LEU A 83 5.49 10.12 8.25
C LEU A 83 5.92 8.66 8.03
N LEU A 84 6.24 8.29 6.79
CA LEU A 84 6.63 6.93 6.43
C LEU A 84 7.88 6.48 7.20
N GLY A 85 8.85 7.38 7.34
CA GLY A 85 10.12 7.08 7.98
C GLY A 85 10.95 6.07 7.19
N THR A 86 12.15 5.79 7.69
CA THR A 86 13.15 5.00 6.96
C THR A 86 12.71 3.57 6.68
N GLU A 87 11.98 2.94 7.59
CA GLU A 87 11.57 1.54 7.44
C GLU A 87 10.57 1.36 6.30
N ARG A 88 9.48 2.14 6.29
CA ARG A 88 8.44 2.02 5.27
C ARG A 88 8.93 2.51 3.91
N LEU A 89 9.76 3.56 3.88
CA LEU A 89 10.41 3.98 2.63
C LEU A 89 11.27 2.86 2.04
N ARG A 90 12.00 2.09 2.88
CA ARG A 90 12.76 0.92 2.42
C ARG A 90 11.86 -0.19 1.88
N TYR A 91 10.71 -0.42 2.49
CA TYR A 91 9.74 -1.41 1.99
C TYR A 91 9.15 -1.01 0.64
N LEU A 92 8.99 0.29 0.39
CA LEU A 92 8.48 0.84 -0.88
C LEU A 92 9.52 0.87 -2.01
N ARG A 93 10.74 0.36 -1.80
CA ARG A 93 11.82 0.35 -2.79
C ARG A 93 11.82 -0.86 -3.69
#